data_AF-E5Y6P6-F1
#
_entry.id   AF-E5Y6P6-F1
#
_cell.length_a   1.000
_cell.length_b   1.000
_cell.length_c   1.000
_cell.angle_alpha   90.00
_cell.angle_beta   90.00
_cell.angle_gamma   90.00
#
_symmetry.space_group_name_H-M   'P 1'
#
loop_
_entity.id
_entity.type
_entity.pdbx_description
1 polymer ?
#
loop_
_entity_poly.entity_id
_entity_poly.type
_entity_poly.pdbx_seq_one_letter_code
_entity_poly.pdbx_strand_id
1 'polypeptide(L)' 'MRPVLRGLCRYEGLKDGTLSLEDVALMNDALTVQEENERRFMAAKEKERA' A
#
# COMPACT_ATOMS: atom_id res chain seq x y z
N MET A 1 10.13 2.05 0.48
CA MET A 1 10.17 0.56 0.62
C MET A 1 8.86 -0.06 1.11
N ARG A 2 7.73 0.67 1.15
CA ARG A 2 6.45 0.14 1.67
C ARG A 2 5.97 -1.15 0.95
N PRO A 3 6.08 -1.28 -0.39
CA PRO A 3 5.61 -2.48 -1.09
C PRO A 3 6.36 -3.75 -0.66
N VAL A 4 7.67 -3.66 -0.43
CA VAL A 4 8.48 -4.79 0.06
C VAL A 4 8.07 -5.19 1.47
N LEU A 5 7.96 -4.19 2.37
CA LEU A 5 7.59 -4.44 3.76
C LEU A 5 6.16 -4.96 3.92
N ARG A 6 5.27 -4.63 2.98
CA ARG A 6 3.88 -5.12 2.92
C ARG A 6 3.74 -6.41 2.11
N GLY A 7 4.85 -6.99 1.63
CA GLY A 7 4.86 -8.26 0.91
C GLY A 7 4.33 -8.20 -0.53
N LEU A 8 4.15 -7.01 -1.10
CA LEU A 8 3.68 -6.84 -2.48
C LEU A 8 4.77 -7.17 -3.51
N CYS A 9 6.04 -7.00 -3.14
CA CYS A 9 7.16 -7.37 -3.99
C CYS A 9 8.40 -7.81 -3.20
N ARG A 10 9.30 -8.52 -3.88
CA ARG A 10 10.60 -8.94 -3.33
C ARG A 10 11.63 -7.84 -3.48
N TYR A 11 12.54 -7.71 -2.52
CA TYR A 11 13.61 -6.71 -2.55
C TYR A 11 14.56 -6.93 -3.75
N GLU A 12 14.83 -8.19 -4.07
CA GLU A 12 15.70 -8.58 -5.18
C GLU A 12 15.20 -8.01 -6.51
N GLY A 13 13.87 -7.98 -6.70
CA GLY A 13 13.22 -7.44 -7.90
C GLY A 13 13.45 -5.95 -8.14
N LEU A 14 13.78 -5.20 -7.07
CA LEU A 14 14.16 -3.79 -7.16
C LEU A 14 15.63 -3.63 -7.56
N LYS A 15 16.48 -4.59 -7.17
CA LYS A 15 17.92 -4.55 -7.42
C LYS A 15 18.27 -5.09 -8.80
N ASP A 16 17.59 -6.13 -9.26
CA ASP A 16 17.81 -6.76 -10.55
C ASP A 16 17.07 -6.04 -11.71
N GLY A 17 16.23 -5.06 -11.40
CA GLY A 17 15.48 -4.28 -12.38
C GLY A 17 14.25 -4.99 -12.95
N THR A 18 13.85 -6.12 -12.37
CA THR A 18 12.59 -6.82 -12.73
C THR A 18 11.38 -5.92 -12.55
N LEU A 19 11.41 -5.05 -11.53
CA LEU A 19 10.40 -4.04 -11.30
C LEU A 19 10.91 -2.67 -11.72
N SER A 20 10.10 -1.98 -12.51
CA SER A 20 10.34 -0.59 -12.86
C SER A 20 10.01 0.34 -11.69
N LEU A 21 10.46 1.59 -11.79
CA LEU A 21 10.06 2.64 -10.84
C LEU A 21 8.55 2.90 -10.90
N GLU A 22 7.93 2.72 -12.07
CA GLU A 22 6.49 2.88 -12.27
C GLU A 22 5.70 1.79 -11.50
N ASP A 23 6.16 0.54 -11.53
CA ASP A 23 5.56 -0.55 -10.75
C ASP A 23 5.59 -0.23 -9.25
N VAL A 24 6.74 0.26 -8.76
CA VAL A 24 6.91 0.64 -7.36
C VAL A 24 6.03 1.83 -6.99
N ALA A 25 5.93 2.84 -7.86
CA ALA A 25 5.06 3.99 -7.65
C ALA A 25 3.60 3.55 -7.52
N LEU A 26 3.11 2.72 -8.46
CA LEU A 26 1.75 2.19 -8.46
C LEU A 26 1.43 1.40 -7.17
N MET A 27 2.36 0.56 -6.70
CA MET A 27 2.18 -0.17 -5.45
C MET A 27 2.09 0.76 -4.22
N ASN A 28 2.85 1.85 -4.20
CA ASN A 28 2.76 2.83 -3.11
C ASN A 28 1.43 3.59 -3.14
N ASP A 29 0.93 3.93 -4.33
CA ASP A 29 -0.37 4.58 -4.48
C ASP A 29 -1.50 3.66 -4.02
N ALA A 30 -1.46 2.39 -4.42
CA ALA A 30 -2.42 1.37 -3.97
C ALA A 30 -2.44 1.22 -2.44
N LEU A 31 -1.26 1.16 -1.80
CA LEU A 31 -1.17 1.09 -0.34
C LEU A 31 -1.74 2.33 0.35
N THR A 32 -1.55 3.51 -0.25
CA THR A 32 -2.09 4.78 0.28
C THR A 32 -3.61 4.80 0.20
N VAL A 33 -4.18 4.35 -0.92
CA VAL A 33 -5.63 4.21 -1.09
C VAL A 33 -6.20 3.21 -0.07
N GLN A 34 -5.52 2.08 0.13
CA GLN A 34 -5.94 1.08 1.11
C GLN A 34 -5.99 1.66 2.53
N GLU A 35 -4.92 2.34 2.96
CA GLU A 35 -4.85 2.97 4.29
C GLU A 35 -5.94 4.02 4.50
N GLU A 36 -6.20 4.85 3.49
CA GLU A 36 -7.27 5.85 3.55
C GLU A 36 -8.66 5.19 3.63
N ASN A 37 -8.88 4.10 2.89
CA ASN A 37 -10.13 3.34 2.97
C ASN A 37 -10.33 2.73 4.35
N GLU A 38 -9.30 2.10 4.92
CA GLU A 38 -9.33 1.53 6.28
C GLU A 38 -9.62 2.62 7.31
N ARG A 39 -8.97 3.78 7.22
CA ARG A 39 -9.21 4.92 8.10
C ARG A 39 -10.65 5.42 8.04
N ARG A 40 -11.20 5.61 6.83
CA ARG A 40 -12.58 6.05 6.63
C ARG A 40 -13.59 5.03 7.16
N PHE A 41 -13.34 3.76 6.90
CA PHE A 41 -14.18 2.67 7.39
C PHE A 41 -14.23 2.65 8.92
N MET A 42 -13.09 2.73 9.59
CA MET A 42 -13.02 2.75 11.05
C MET A 42 -13.73 3.98 11.64
N ALA A 43 -13.53 5.16 11.05
CA ALA A 43 -14.22 6.38 11.48
C ALA A 43 -15.75 6.30 11.30
N ALA A 44 -16.23 5.67 10.23
CA ALA A 44 -17.66 5.43 10.03
C ALA A 44 -18.22 4.46 11.09
N LYS A 45 -17.50 3.36 11.34
CA LYS A 45 -17.86 2.35 12.34
C LYS A 45 -17.88 2.90 13.77
N GLU A 46 -17.00 3.84 14.11
CA GLU A 46 -17.01 4.53 15.40
C GLU A 46 -18.23 5.44 15.54
N LYS A 47 -18.62 6.16 14.48
CA LYS A 47 -19.82 7.00 14.48
C LYS A 47 -21.11 6.21 14.62
N GLU A 48 -21.19 5.01 14.04
CA GLU A 48 -22.37 4.13 14.20
C GLU A 48 -22.52 3.58 15.63
N ARG A 49 -21.44 3.59 16.42
CA ARG A 49 -21.42 3.08 17.80
C ARG A 49 -21.70 4.14 18.86
N ALA A 50 -21.66 5.42 18.49
CA ALA A 50 -21.89 6.57 19.36
C ALA A 50 -23.37 7.01 19.32
#